data_AF-A0A316MY33-F1
#
_entry.id   AF-A0A316MY33-F1
#
_cell.length_a   1.000
_cell.length_b   1.000
_cell.length_c   1.000
_cell.angle_alpha   90.00
_cell.angle_beta   90.00
_cell.angle_gamma   90.00
#
_symmetry.space_group_name_H-M   'P 1'
#
loop_
_entity.id
_entity.type
_entity.pdbx_description
1 polymer ?
#
loop_
_entity_poly.entity_id
_entity_poly.type
_entity_poly.pdbx_seq_one_letter_code
_entity_poly.pdbx_strand_id
1 'polypeptide(L)'
;MLEGKDWYVKFVDEEYNKRAPQGIRLENNKFISFLYSNNSRREAAVPYYLSPSQDKTFIASKIGLYKSGNYIVTQDQYGFMCAKILSLTDDTLTIYCPWNRQQLTFTTKRPN
;
A
#
# COMPACT_ATOMS: atom_id res chain seq x y z
N MET A 1 -12.35 5.93 -0.80
CA MET A 1 -11.18 6.85 -0.83
C MET A 1 -9.93 6.11 -0.33
N LEU A 2 -8.77 6.28 -0.99
CA LEU A 2 -7.53 5.52 -0.69
C LEU A 2 -6.79 6.01 0.55
N GLU A 3 -6.73 7.33 0.78
CA GLU A 3 -6.00 7.94 1.90
C GLU A 3 -6.81 7.99 3.20
N GLY A 4 -6.11 8.26 4.32
CA GLY A 4 -6.74 8.56 5.62
C GLY A 4 -7.26 7.35 6.38
N LYS A 5 -6.85 6.14 6.00
CA LYS A 5 -7.22 4.90 6.70
C LYS A 5 -6.10 3.86 6.63
N ASP A 6 -6.15 2.93 7.58
CA ASP A 6 -5.31 1.75 7.56
C ASP A 6 -5.92 0.68 6.64
N TRP A 7 -5.07 0.13 5.79
CA TRP A 7 -5.35 -0.99 4.92
C TRP A 7 -4.57 -2.20 5.43
N TYR A 8 -5.23 -3.09 6.14
CA TYR A 8 -4.66 -4.33 6.68
C TYR A 8 -4.61 -5.41 5.62
N VAL A 9 -3.49 -6.12 5.50
CA VAL A 9 -3.34 -7.24 4.58
C VAL A 9 -4.35 -8.32 4.93
N LYS A 10 -5.15 -8.75 3.95
CA LYS A 10 -6.01 -9.93 4.04
C LYS A 10 -5.22 -11.15 3.58
N PHE A 11 -4.83 -11.98 4.53
CA PHE A 11 -4.23 -13.27 4.22
C PHE A 11 -5.31 -14.30 3.85
N VAL A 12 -4.99 -15.15 2.88
CA VAL A 12 -5.96 -16.13 2.33
C VAL A 12 -5.84 -17.49 3.04
N ASP A 13 -4.69 -17.78 3.66
CA ASP A 13 -4.39 -19.06 4.30
C ASP A 13 -4.52 -19.01 5.82
N GLU A 14 -5.01 -20.10 6.42
CA GLU A 14 -5.17 -20.27 7.87
C GLU A 14 -3.85 -20.15 8.64
N GLU A 15 -2.73 -20.58 8.07
CA GLU A 15 -1.40 -20.38 8.68
C GLU A 15 -1.01 -18.90 8.75
N TYR A 16 -1.45 -18.11 7.78
CA TYR A 16 -1.14 -16.68 7.71
C TYR A 16 -2.03 -15.84 8.63
N ASN A 17 -3.19 -16.35 9.06
CA ASN A 17 -4.03 -15.72 10.08
C ASN A 17 -3.37 -15.69 11.47
N LYS A 18 -2.28 -16.44 11.69
CA LYS A 18 -1.47 -16.37 12.93
C LYS A 18 -0.44 -15.23 12.89
N ARG A 19 -0.24 -14.57 11.74
CA ARG A 19 0.71 -13.47 11.63
C ARG A 19 0.16 -12.24 12.32
N ALA A 20 1.06 -11.50 12.96
CA ALA A 20 0.68 -10.22 13.53
C ALA A 20 0.08 -9.31 12.43
N PRO A 21 -0.95 -8.52 12.74
CA PRO A 21 -1.56 -7.61 11.79
C PRO A 21 -0.50 -6.73 11.13
N GLN A 22 -0.64 -6.51 9.83
CA GLN A 22 0.25 -5.65 9.05
C GLN A 22 -0.52 -5.04 7.90
N GLY A 23 0.00 -3.97 7.34
CA GLY A 23 -0.76 -3.20 6.37
C GLY A 23 -0.03 -1.96 5.90
N ILE A 24 -0.80 -1.10 5.25
CA ILE A 24 -0.33 0.16 4.69
C ILE A 24 -1.30 1.28 5.05
N ARG A 25 -0.79 2.51 5.10
CA ARG A 25 -1.56 3.74 5.22
C ARG A 25 -0.97 4.76 4.25
N LEU A 26 -1.83 5.43 3.48
CA LEU A 26 -1.42 6.50 2.59
C LEU A 26 -1.94 7.81 3.18
N GLU A 27 -1.04 8.74 3.48
CA GLU A 27 -1.37 9.99 4.13
C GLU A 27 -0.28 11.02 3.90
N ASN A 28 -0.66 12.28 3.63
CA ASN A 28 0.28 13.41 3.54
C ASN A 28 1.48 13.14 2.62
N ASN A 29 1.23 12.58 1.44
CA ASN A 29 2.25 12.21 0.44
C ASN A 29 3.26 11.14 0.92
N LYS A 30 2.94 10.41 2.01
CA LYS A 30 3.71 9.28 2.52
C LYS A 30 2.94 7.98 2.37
N PHE A 31 3.62 6.97 1.86
CA PHE A 31 3.21 5.58 1.94
C PHE A 31 3.85 5.01 3.20
N ILE A 32 3.02 4.61 4.15
CA ILE A 32 3.43 4.09 5.44
C ILE A 32 3.13 2.60 5.43
N SER A 33 4.14 1.75 5.48
CA SER A 33 3.96 0.34 5.81
C SER A 33 4.01 0.16 7.32
N PHE A 34 3.19 -0.74 7.86
CA PHE A 34 3.19 -1.02 9.28
C PHE A 34 3.03 -2.51 9.57
N LEU A 35 3.57 -2.93 10.70
CA LEU A 35 3.37 -4.26 11.27
C LEU A 35 3.25 -4.16 12.79
N TYR A 36 2.48 -5.06 13.38
CA TYR A 36 2.42 -5.19 14.83
C TYR A 36 3.48 -6.19 15.31
N SER A 37 4.21 -5.83 16.35
CA SER A 37 5.19 -6.70 17.02
C SER A 37 5.04 -6.49 18.52
N ASN A 38 4.77 -7.56 19.28
CA ASN A 38 4.48 -7.49 20.72
C ASN A 38 3.42 -6.43 21.07
N ASN A 39 2.30 -6.42 20.34
CA ASN A 39 1.21 -5.44 20.44
C ASN A 39 1.58 -3.97 20.18
N SER A 40 2.83 -3.68 19.78
CA SER A 40 3.28 -2.36 19.38
C SER A 40 3.32 -2.24 17.87
N ARG A 41 2.81 -1.13 17.34
CA ARG A 41 2.86 -0.82 15.91
C ARG A 41 4.25 -0.28 15.54
N ARG A 42 4.89 -0.90 14.55
CA ARG A 42 6.12 -0.42 13.91
C ARG A 42 5.76 0.10 12.53
N GLU A 43 6.31 1.24 12.14
CA GLU A 43 6.04 1.88 10.86
C GLU A 43 7.33 2.20 10.11
N ALA A 44 7.25 2.13 8.78
CA ALA A 44 8.24 2.70 7.88
C ALA A 44 7.51 3.56 6.85
N ALA A 45 8.04 4.74 6.54
CA ALA A 45 7.40 5.70 5.66
C ALA A 45 8.31 6.07 4.50
N VAL A 46 7.74 6.12 3.30
CA VAL A 46 8.42 6.48 2.06
C VAL A 46 7.59 7.48 1.27
N PRO A 47 8.21 8.32 0.42
CA PRO A 47 7.46 9.18 -0.50
C PRO A 47 6.59 8.34 -1.44
N TYR A 48 5.40 8.85 -1.76
CA TYR A 48 4.58 8.27 -2.83
C TYR A 48 3.85 9.32 -3.65
N TYR A 49 3.34 8.88 -4.79
CA TYR A 49 2.31 9.57 -5.56
C TYR A 49 1.38 8.59 -6.25
N LEU A 50 0.22 9.09 -6.68
CA LEU A 50 -0.68 8.37 -7.56
C LEU A 50 -0.35 8.72 -9.00
N SER A 51 -0.41 7.73 -9.90
CA SER A 51 -0.23 7.96 -11.34
C SER A 51 -1.41 7.41 -12.11
N PRO A 52 -1.92 8.14 -13.14
CA PRO A 52 -2.92 7.60 -14.05
C PRO A 52 -2.35 6.50 -14.96
N SER A 53 -1.03 6.49 -15.18
CA SER A 53 -0.30 5.57 -16.04
C SER A 53 0.73 4.75 -15.27
N GLN A 54 1.19 3.64 -15.86
CA GLN A 54 2.32 2.89 -15.32
C GLN A 54 3.63 3.66 -15.52
N ASP A 55 4.24 4.08 -14.42
CA ASP A 55 5.50 4.80 -14.45
C ASP A 55 6.69 3.82 -14.50
N LYS A 56 7.71 4.16 -15.28
CA LYS A 56 8.96 3.37 -15.42
C LYS A 56 10.07 3.82 -14.48
N THR A 57 9.85 4.92 -13.74
CA THR A 57 10.78 5.49 -12.76
C THR A 57 10.00 6.31 -11.73
N PHE A 58 10.63 6.68 -10.63
CA PHE A 58 10.06 7.61 -9.68
C PHE A 58 10.23 9.06 -10.14
N ILE A 59 9.15 9.84 -10.17
CA ILE A 59 9.15 11.25 -10.61
C ILE A 59 8.71 12.12 -9.44
N ALA A 60 9.66 12.74 -8.75
CA ALA A 60 9.41 13.50 -7.52
C ALA A 60 8.38 14.65 -7.69
N SER A 61 8.32 15.28 -8.87
CA SER A 61 7.36 16.36 -9.16
C SER A 61 5.90 15.90 -9.23
N LYS A 62 5.64 14.58 -9.30
CA LYS A 62 4.27 14.04 -9.25
C LYS A 62 3.72 13.89 -7.83
N ILE A 63 4.56 14.07 -6.80
CA ILE A 63 4.13 14.02 -5.40
C ILE A 63 3.05 15.07 -5.14
N GLY A 64 1.88 14.61 -4.65
CA GLY A 64 0.73 15.46 -4.36
C GLY A 64 -0.04 16.02 -5.57
N LEU A 65 0.48 15.82 -6.80
CA LEU A 65 -0.08 16.33 -8.05
C LEU A 65 -1.42 15.67 -8.39
N TYR A 66 -1.47 14.34 -8.33
CA TYR A 66 -2.68 13.58 -8.63
C TYR A 66 -3.36 13.12 -7.34
N LYS A 67 -4.65 13.44 -7.19
CA LYS A 67 -5.49 12.99 -6.07
C LYS A 67 -6.14 11.61 -6.29
N SER A 68 -6.06 11.11 -7.52
CA SER A 68 -6.53 9.79 -7.93
C SER A 68 -5.62 9.23 -9.03
N GLY A 69 -5.63 7.91 -9.21
CA GLY A 69 -4.80 7.24 -10.20
C GLY A 69 -5.03 5.74 -10.21
N ASN A 70 -4.49 5.08 -11.23
CA ASN A 70 -4.55 3.62 -11.39
C ASN A 70 -3.32 2.93 -10.78
N TYR A 71 -2.32 3.71 -10.34
CA TYR A 71 -1.05 3.21 -9.85
C TYR A 71 -0.62 3.95 -8.58
N ILE A 72 -0.08 3.20 -7.63
CA ILE A 72 0.61 3.71 -6.44
C ILE A 72 2.10 3.58 -6.74
N VAL A 73 2.81 4.71 -6.69
CA VAL A 73 4.25 4.76 -6.98
C VAL A 73 5.01 5.21 -5.74
N THR A 74 5.98 4.42 -5.30
CA THR A 74 6.81 4.70 -4.11
C THR A 74 8.29 4.60 -4.45
N GLN A 75 9.15 5.20 -3.62
CA GLN A 75 10.60 5.05 -3.70
C GLN A 75 11.19 4.89 -2.31
N ASP A 76 11.97 3.84 -2.11
CA ASP A 76 12.80 3.64 -0.92
C ASP A 76 14.29 3.55 -1.29
N GLN A 77 15.12 3.19 -0.31
CA GLN A 77 16.57 3.04 -0.49
C GLN A 77 16.96 1.85 -1.38
N TYR A 78 16.05 0.90 -1.62
CA TYR A 78 16.26 -0.30 -2.43
C TYR A 78 15.75 -0.14 -3.87
N GLY A 79 14.84 0.81 -4.10
CA GLY A 79 14.36 1.12 -5.44
C GLY A 79 12.98 1.77 -5.45
N PHE A 80 12.39 1.83 -6.65
CA PHE A 80 11.02 2.30 -6.82
C PHE A 80 10.07 1.11 -7.02
N MET A 81 8.83 1.29 -6.58
CA MET A 81 7.73 0.36 -6.83
C MET A 81 6.63 1.11 -7.57
N CYS A 82 6.03 0.47 -8.56
CA CYS A 82 4.82 0.95 -9.24
C CYS A 82 3.76 -0.15 -9.21
N ALA A 83 2.88 -0.12 -8.21
CA ALA A 83 1.82 -1.11 -8.04
C ALA A 83 0.54 -0.63 -8.73
N LYS A 84 -0.14 -1.52 -9.46
CA LYS A 84 -1.42 -1.25 -10.12
C LYS A 84 -2.56 -1.45 -9.12
N ILE A 85 -3.47 -0.50 -9.02
CA ILE A 85 -4.73 -0.65 -8.30
C ILE A 85 -5.67 -1.46 -9.19
N LEU A 86 -6.07 -2.65 -8.74
CA LEU A 86 -7.04 -3.50 -9.44
C LEU A 86 -8.47 -3.23 -8.99
N SER A 87 -8.66 -2.93 -7.71
CA SER A 87 -9.96 -2.59 -7.12
C SER A 87 -9.77 -1.70 -5.90
N LEU A 88 -10.67 -0.73 -5.73
CA LEU A 88 -10.73 0.17 -4.59
C LEU A 88 -12.20 0.44 -4.24
N THR A 89 -12.65 -0.09 -3.11
CA THR A 89 -13.95 0.21 -2.50
C THR A 89 -13.74 1.02 -1.21
N ASP A 90 -14.79 1.17 -0.40
CA ASP A 90 -14.66 1.83 0.90
C ASP A 90 -13.93 0.98 1.95
N ASP A 91 -13.96 -0.36 1.79
CA ASP A 91 -13.46 -1.32 2.77
C ASP A 91 -12.43 -2.31 2.22
N THR A 92 -12.20 -2.32 0.90
CA THR A 92 -11.30 -3.25 0.21
C THR A 92 -10.39 -2.52 -0.76
N LEU A 93 -9.12 -2.88 -0.76
CA LEU A 93 -8.12 -2.43 -1.72
C LEU A 93 -7.39 -3.65 -2.27
N THR A 94 -7.35 -3.79 -3.59
CA THR A 94 -6.56 -4.85 -4.25
C THR A 94 -5.53 -4.19 -5.14
N ILE A 95 -4.26 -4.53 -4.92
CA ILE A 95 -3.15 -4.07 -5.76
C ILE A 95 -2.44 -5.26 -6.40
N TYR A 96 -1.89 -5.02 -7.58
CA TYR A 96 -0.99 -5.93 -8.26
C TYR A 96 0.39 -5.31 -8.34
N CYS A 97 1.39 -6.06 -7.89
CA CYS A 97 2.79 -5.69 -7.93
C CYS A 97 3.44 -6.37 -9.15
N PRO A 98 3.76 -5.64 -10.23
CA PRO A 98 4.29 -6.26 -11.45
C PRO A 98 5.67 -6.90 -11.24
N TRP A 99 6.48 -6.38 -10.31
CA TRP A 99 7.86 -6.81 -10.08
C TRP A 99 7.96 -8.25 -9.56
N ASN A 100 7.06 -8.66 -8.66
CA ASN A 100 7.01 -10.00 -8.09
C ASN A 100 5.78 -10.80 -8.54
N ARG A 101 4.96 -10.23 -9.44
CA ARG A 101 3.72 -10.82 -9.96
C ARG A 101 2.72 -11.23 -8.87
N GLN A 102 2.76 -10.56 -7.72
CA GLN A 102 1.84 -10.84 -6.62
C GLN A 102 0.68 -9.86 -6.59
N GLN A 103 -0.48 -10.39 -6.24
CA GLN A 103 -1.65 -9.61 -5.88
C GLN A 103 -1.76 -9.58 -4.36
N LEU A 104 -1.95 -8.39 -3.80
CA LEU A 104 -2.24 -8.19 -2.39
C LEU A 104 -3.63 -7.59 -2.25
N THR A 105 -4.41 -8.18 -1.35
CA THR A 105 -5.72 -7.66 -0.97
C THR A 105 -5.63 -7.12 0.44
N PHE A 106 -6.22 -5.96 0.66
CA PHE A 106 -6.28 -5.29 1.94
C PHE A 106 -7.73 -5.01 2.33
N THR A 107 -7.95 -4.87 3.63
CA THR A 107 -9.23 -4.46 4.21
C THR A 107 -9.03 -3.38 5.27
N THR A 108 -10.06 -2.60 5.56
CA THR A 108 -10.05 -1.60 6.64
C THR A 108 -10.23 -2.22 8.03
N LYS A 109 -10.67 -3.49 8.10
CA LYS A 109 -10.83 -4.21 9.37
C LYS A 109 -9.50 -4.83 9.79
N ARG A 110 -9.02 -4.47 10.98
CA ARG A 110 -7.86 -5.12 11.57
C ARG A 110 -8.18 -6.61 11.79
N PRO A 111 -7.38 -7.55 11.27
CA PRO A 111 -7.53 -8.96 11.59
C PRO A 111 -7.28 -9.19 13.09
N ASN A 112 -8.06 -10.11 13.67
CA ASN A 112 -7.97 -10.48 15.09
C ASN A 112 -6.61 -11.10 15.42
#